data_AF-K9TN59-F1
#
_entry.id   AF-K9TN59-F1
#
_cell.length_a   1.000
_cell.length_b   1.000
_cell.length_c   1.000
_cell.angle_alpha   90.00
_cell.angle_beta   90.00
_cell.angle_gamma   90.00
#
_symmetry.space_group_name_H-M   'P 1'
#
loop_
_entity.id
_entity.type
_entity.pdbx_description
1 polymer ?
#
loop_
_entity_poly.entity_id
_entity_poly.type
_entity_poly.pdbx_seq_one_letter_code
_entity_poly.pdbx_strand_id
1 'polypeptide(L)' 'MKYEYKVIVSDWEKVNIECNTLGQQNWELVTAYSSARTNCCSQTIPTVVLIFKKSL' A
#
# COMPACT_ATOMS: atom_id res chain seq x y z
N MET A 1 21.67 -9.01 3.66
CA MET A 1 21.12 -7.65 3.80
C MET A 1 19.87 -7.74 4.64
N LYS A 2 19.66 -6.83 5.60
CA LYS A 2 18.43 -6.81 6.41
C LYS A 2 17.45 -5.82 5.77
N TYR A 3 16.17 -6.17 5.76
CA TYR A 3 15.12 -5.34 5.19
C TYR A 3 14.01 -5.11 6.23
N GLU A 4 13.45 -3.90 6.21
CA GLU A 4 12.18 -3.57 6.83
C GLU A 4 11.07 -3.68 5.78
N TYR A 5 9.88 -4.16 6.18
CA TYR A 5 8.72 -4.27 5.30
C TYR A 5 7.55 -3.46 5.85
N LYS A 6 6.77 -2.85 4.95
CA LYS A 6 5.57 -2.09 5.27
C LYS A 6 4.43 -2.50 4.36
N VAL A 7 3.26 -2.74 4.95
CA VAL A 7 2.02 -3.04 4.23
C VAL A 7 1.06 -1.87 4.38
N ILE A 8 0.53 -1.39 3.26
CA ILE A 8 -0.48 -0.33 3.23
C ILE A 8 -1.70 -0.87 2.49
N VAL A 9 -2.89 -0.69 3.08
CA VAL A 9 -4.16 -0.88 2.39
C VAL A 9 -4.69 0.49 2.01
N SER A 10 -4.71 0.79 0.72
CA SER A 10 -5.09 2.09 0.20
C SER A 10 -6.38 2.01 -0.61
N ASP A 11 -7.20 3.06 -0.56
CA ASP A 11 -8.25 3.27 -1.57
C ASP A 11 -7.58 3.41 -2.95
N TRP A 12 -8.24 2.94 -4.01
CA TRP A 12 -7.67 2.94 -5.37
C TRP A 12 -7.19 4.33 -5.81
N GLU A 13 -7.96 5.38 -5.52
CA GLU A 13 -7.66 6.77 -5.86
C GLU A 13 -6.42 7.32 -5.15
N LYS A 14 -6.02 6.73 -4.02
CA LYS A 14 -4.89 7.19 -3.20
C LYS A 14 -3.59 6.45 -3.47
N VAL A 15 -3.61 5.36 -4.25
CA VAL A 15 -2.43 4.52 -4.51
C VAL A 15 -1.25 5.33 -5.02
N ASN A 16 -1.47 6.25 -5.96
CA ASN A 16 -0.40 7.07 -6.52
C ASN A 16 0.23 7.99 -5.46
N ILE A 17 -0.56 8.52 -4.53
CA ILE A 17 -0.08 9.35 -3.42
C ILE A 17 0.78 8.50 -2.48
N GLU A 18 0.30 7.33 -2.07
CA GLU A 18 1.03 6.41 -1.18
C GLU A 18 2.38 5.98 -1.78
N CYS A 19 2.40 5.57 -3.06
CA CYS A 19 3.61 5.17 -3.75
C CYS A 19 4.63 6.32 -3.84
N ASN A 20 4.18 7.54 -4.15
CA ASN A 20 5.08 8.70 -4.23
C ASN A 20 5.64 9.08 -2.86
N THR A 21 4.81 9.12 -1.81
CA THR A 21 5.26 9.41 -0.45
C THR A 21 6.26 8.38 0.07
N LEU A 22 6.01 7.09 -0.18
CA LEU A 22 6.92 6.03 0.24
C LEU A 22 8.21 6.02 -0.58
N GLY A 23 8.13 6.27 -1.89
CA GLY A 23 9.30 6.44 -2.75
C GLY A 23 10.22 7.56 -2.26
N GLN A 24 9.67 8.71 -1.86
CA GLN A 24 10.42 9.82 -1.25
C GLN A 24 11.10 9.44 0.09
N GLN A 25 10.59 8.41 0.77
CA GLN A 25 11.13 7.89 2.03
C GLN A 25 12.10 6.71 1.82
N ASN A 26 12.55 6.47 0.59
CA ASN A 26 13.42 5.36 0.19
C ASN A 26 12.80 3.97 0.42
N TRP A 27 11.48 3.86 0.31
CA TRP A 27 10.80 2.57 0.25
C TRP A 27 10.62 2.13 -1.21
N GLU A 28 10.89 0.86 -1.49
CA GLU A 28 10.68 0.25 -2.80
C GLU A 28 9.39 -0.55 -2.79
N LEU A 29 8.52 -0.35 -3.79
CA LEU A 29 7.34 -1.17 -3.98
C LEU A 29 7.78 -2.58 -4.40
N VAL A 30 7.38 -3.58 -3.63
CA VAL A 30 7.65 -5.01 -3.90
C VAL A 30 6.54 -5.61 -4.74
N THR A 31 5.28 -5.36 -4.34
CA THR A 31 4.10 -5.87 -5.03
C THR A 31 2.86 -5.07 -4.68
N ALA A 32 1.86 -5.12 -5.56
CA ALA A 32 0.56 -4.53 -5.38
C ALA A 32 -0.52 -5.49 -5.88
N TYR A 33 -1.60 -5.67 -5.13
CA TYR A 33 -2.75 -6.46 -5.59
C TYR A 33 -4.08 -5.85 -5.17
N SER A 34 -5.06 -5.96 -6.05
CA SER A 34 -6.43 -5.49 -5.82
C SER A 34 -7.08 -6.28 -4.70
N SER A 35 -7.82 -5.58 -3.85
CA SER A 35 -8.61 -6.12 -2.74
C SER A 35 -9.88 -5.30 -2.59
N ALA A 36 -10.73 -5.69 -1.64
CA ALA A 36 -11.87 -4.89 -1.24
C ALA A 36 -12.02 -4.96 0.28
N ARG A 37 -12.45 -3.85 0.88
CA ARG A 37 -12.81 -3.80 2.30
C ARG A 37 -14.29 -3.48 2.45
N THR A 38 -14.89 -3.98 3.51
CA THR A 38 -16.25 -3.64 3.90
C THR A 38 -16.21 -2.56 4.96
N ASN A 39 -16.89 -1.44 4.75
CA ASN A 39 -17.01 -0.39 5.76
C ASN A 39 -18.12 -0.72 6.79
N CYS A 40 -18.25 0.11 7.83
CA CYS A 40 -19.28 -0.08 8.87
C CYS A 40 -20.73 -0.02 8.32
N CYS A 41 -20.93 0.54 7.12
CA CYS A 41 -22.21 0.58 6.43
C CYS A 41 -22.44 -0.63 5.49
N SER A 42 -21.63 -1.69 5.61
CA SER A 42 -21.67 -2.88 4.75
C SER A 42 -21.43 -2.62 3.25
N GLN A 43 -20.82 -1.49 2.89
CA GLN A 43 -20.47 -1.17 1.52
C GLN A 43 -19.09 -1.74 1.18
N THR A 44 -18.98 -2.33 -0.01
CA THR A 44 -17.72 -2.82 -0.55
C THR A 44 -16.94 -1.67 -1.17
N ILE A 45 -15.74 -1.40 -0.67
CA ILE A 45 -14.85 -0.34 -1.14
C ILE A 45 -13.65 -1.01 -1.85
N PRO A 46 -13.45 -0.77 -3.15
CA PRO A 46 -12.26 -1.21 -3.87
C PRO A 46 -10.99 -0.63 -3.24
N THR A 47 -10.01 -1.49 -2.96
CA THR A 47 -8.75 -1.11 -2.34
C THR A 47 -7.59 -1.83 -3.01
N VAL A 48 -6.37 -1.39 -2.75
CA VAL A 48 -5.14 -2.05 -3.17
C VAL A 48 -4.29 -2.28 -1.95
N VAL A 49 -3.76 -3.50 -1.82
CA VAL A 49 -2.71 -3.79 -0.85
C VAL A 49 -1.38 -3.53 -1.51
N LEU A 50 -0.58 -2.66 -0.90
CA LEU A 50 0.75 -2.28 -1.34
C LEU A 50 1.77 -2.81 -0.33
N ILE A 51 2.75 -3.57 -0.81
CA ILE A 51 3.84 -4.08 0.03
C ILE A 51 5.13 -3.39 -0.40
N PHE A 52 5.80 -2.77 0.56
CA PHE A 52 7.06 -2.07 0.36
C PHE A 52 8.18 -2.71 1.19
N LYS A 53 9.42 -2.54 0.74
CA LYS A 53 10.64 -2.88 1.48
C LYS A 53 11.58 -1.69 1.56
N LYS A 54 12.43 -1.67 2.58
CA LYS A 54 13.52 -0.71 2.74
C LYS A 54 14.75 -1.40 3.31
N SER A 55 15.92 -1.12 2.72
CA SER A 55 17.19 -1.63 3.24
C SER A 55 17.51 -0.98 4.59
N LEU A 56 17.95 -1.79 5.55
CA LEU A 56 18.45 -1.35 6.86
C LEU A 56 19.96 -1.11 6.82
#